data_AF-A0A0X3Q7C7-F1
#
_entry.id   AF-A0A0X3Q7C7-F1
#
_cell.length_a   1.000
_cell.length_b   1.000
_cell.length_c   1.000
_cell.angle_alpha   90.00
_cell.angle_beta   90.00
_cell.angle_gamma   90.00
#
_symmetry.space_group_name_H-M   'P 1'
#
loop_
_entity.id
_entity.type
_entity.pdbx_description
1 polymer ?
#
loop_
_entity_poly.entity_id
_entity_poly.type
_entity_poly.pdbx_seq_one_letter_code
_entity_poly.pdbx_strand_id
1 'polypeptide(L)'
;MLRLSPRLSNLFPALQMYSRAVVLNKAFDIATKRLHQKCRNAAYPLDPDVKRFPVPDAKVPWEIAFDDYTPVNYTHPSVWNALWADPDIRYDHSRKLNFNAIDNGVDRTSYPNPYKLNEDGLPLNPQGRTGMTGRGSLGRWGPNHAADPIVTRWKLDVQKKKAINPDSGKFILQFVAIKRRDTNEWAIPGVRWLLFSFFDIFWLS
;
A
#
# COMPACT_ATOMS: atom_id res chain seq x y z
N MET A 1 -57.35 10.07 20.82
CA MET A 1 -55.96 10.27 21.27
C MET A 1 -55.20 8.96 21.11
N LEU A 2 -54.16 8.90 20.28
CA LEU A 2 -53.26 7.74 20.21
C LEU A 2 -52.06 8.00 21.14
N ARG A 3 -51.88 7.17 22.17
CA ARG A 3 -50.67 7.22 23.02
C ARG A 3 -49.57 6.41 22.34
N LEU A 4 -48.45 7.06 22.02
CA LEU A 4 -47.25 6.38 21.53
C LEU A 4 -46.64 5.49 22.62
N SER A 5 -46.04 4.37 22.18
CA SER A 5 -45.44 3.39 23.09
C SER A 5 -44.18 3.92 23.79
N PRO A 6 -43.98 3.67 25.11
CA PRO A 6 -42.78 4.13 25.83
C PRO A 6 -41.44 3.59 25.34
N ARG A 7 -41.40 2.64 24.39
CA ARG A 7 -40.15 2.01 23.93
C ARG A 7 -39.28 2.90 23.01
N LEU A 8 -39.77 4.04 22.53
CA LEU A 8 -39.03 4.87 21.56
C LEU A 8 -38.07 5.91 22.19
N SER A 9 -38.25 6.30 23.45
CA SER A 9 -37.40 7.32 24.10
C SER A 9 -35.95 6.85 24.34
N ASN A 10 -35.76 5.57 24.65
CA ASN A 10 -34.47 5.03 25.08
C ASN A 10 -33.49 4.75 23.92
N LEU A 11 -33.93 4.88 22.66
CA LEU A 11 -33.10 4.66 21.48
C LEU A 11 -32.16 5.83 21.17
N PHE A 12 -32.59 7.07 21.42
CA PHE A 12 -31.80 8.27 21.09
C PHE A 12 -30.42 8.33 21.79
N PRO A 13 -30.31 8.12 23.12
CA PRO A 13 -29.01 8.16 23.80
C PRO A 13 -28.08 7.04 23.33
N ALA A 14 -28.62 5.83 23.10
CA ALA A 14 -27.85 4.70 22.62
C ALA A 14 -27.28 4.95 21.21
N LEU A 15 -28.08 5.51 20.30
CA LEU A 15 -27.64 5.85 18.94
C LEU A 15 -26.53 6.93 18.95
N GLN A 16 -26.64 7.92 19.85
CA GLN A 16 -25.68 9.02 19.96
C GLN A 16 -24.39 8.61 20.69
N MET A 17 -24.44 7.66 21.62
CA MET A 17 -23.24 7.03 22.18
C MET A 17 -22.56 6.11 21.16
N TYR A 18 -23.33 5.32 20.39
CA TYR A 18 -22.79 4.45 19.36
C TYR A 18 -22.09 5.25 18.24
N SER A 19 -22.69 6.33 17.75
CA SER A 19 -22.05 7.20 16.75
C SER A 19 -20.79 7.88 17.29
N ARG A 20 -20.78 8.34 18.55
CA ARG A 20 -19.57 8.84 19.21
C ARG A 20 -18.49 7.78 19.36
N ALA A 21 -18.83 6.55 19.73
CA ALA A 21 -17.88 5.45 19.83
C ALA A 21 -17.28 5.09 18.46
N VAL A 22 -18.09 5.06 17.39
CA VAL A 22 -17.61 4.83 16.01
C VAL A 22 -16.67 5.96 15.54
N VAL A 23 -16.97 7.22 15.88
CA VAL A 23 -16.10 8.36 15.56
C VAL A 23 -14.80 8.33 16.35
N LEU A 24 -14.85 8.03 17.66
CA LEU A 24 -13.66 7.91 18.51
C LEU A 24 -12.76 6.74 18.09
N ASN A 25 -13.34 5.58 17.76
CA ASN A 25 -12.58 4.44 17.27
C ASN A 25 -11.91 4.76 15.92
N LYS A 26 -12.62 5.39 14.97
CA LYS A 26 -12.01 5.86 13.72
C LYS A 26 -10.89 6.87 13.95
N ALA A 27 -11.05 7.80 14.89
CA ALA A 27 -10.01 8.77 15.23
C ALA A 27 -8.78 8.08 15.86
N PHE A 28 -9.00 7.05 16.69
CA PHE A 28 -7.94 6.23 17.28
C PHE A 28 -7.23 5.35 16.24
N ASP A 29 -7.95 4.74 15.30
CA ASP A 29 -7.38 4.01 14.16
C ASP A 29 -6.53 4.94 13.28
N ILE A 30 -7.00 6.16 13.00
CA ILE A 30 -6.22 7.18 12.27
C ILE A 30 -4.98 7.61 13.06
N ALA A 31 -5.07 7.76 14.38
CA ALA A 31 -3.94 8.14 15.24
C ALA A 31 -2.91 7.02 15.46
N THR A 32 -3.28 5.75 15.27
CA THR A 32 -2.40 4.58 15.48
C THR A 32 -1.90 3.94 14.17
N LYS A 33 -2.58 4.15 13.04
CA LYS A 33 -2.13 3.70 11.72
C LYS A 33 -0.86 4.46 11.30
N ARG A 34 0.29 3.79 11.36
CA ARG A 34 1.57 4.31 10.83
C ARG A 34 1.40 4.72 9.36
N LEU A 35 1.41 6.03 9.10
CA LEU A 35 1.26 6.59 7.76
C LEU A 35 2.46 6.23 6.88
N HIS A 36 2.21 6.00 5.59
CA HIS A 36 3.26 5.69 4.64
C HIS A 36 4.14 6.94 4.39
N GLN A 37 5.43 6.86 4.71
CA GLN A 37 6.38 7.95 4.50
C GLN A 37 7.06 7.85 3.12
N LYS A 38 7.69 6.71 2.78
CA LYS A 38 8.40 6.50 1.50
C LYS A 38 7.59 6.90 0.26
N CYS A 39 6.29 6.55 0.23
CA CYS A 39 5.42 6.83 -0.92
C CYS A 39 4.99 8.31 -1.03
N ARG A 40 5.45 9.18 -0.12
CA ARG A 40 5.25 10.64 -0.12
C ARG A 40 6.57 11.43 -0.21
N ASN A 41 7.68 10.77 -0.57
CA ASN A 41 8.97 11.43 -0.83
C ASN A 41 8.80 12.52 -1.90
N ALA A 42 9.48 13.66 -1.74
CA ALA A 42 9.27 14.86 -2.57
C ALA A 42 9.50 14.68 -4.08
N ALA A 43 10.29 13.67 -4.50
CA ALA A 43 10.58 13.34 -5.89
C ALA A 43 10.31 11.86 -6.18
N TYR A 44 10.10 11.50 -7.45
CA TYR A 44 9.93 10.11 -7.87
C TYR A 44 11.28 9.35 -7.84
N PRO A 45 11.38 8.14 -7.25
CA PRO A 45 12.68 7.47 -7.05
C PRO A 45 13.47 7.13 -8.32
N LEU A 46 12.81 6.99 -9.47
CA LEU A 46 13.45 6.71 -10.76
C LEU A 46 13.41 7.91 -11.74
N ASP A 47 12.81 9.02 -11.32
CA ASP A 47 12.68 10.24 -12.12
C ASP A 47 12.75 11.44 -11.15
N PRO A 48 13.97 11.90 -10.79
CA PRO A 48 14.15 12.88 -9.74
C PRO A 48 13.53 14.25 -10.03
N ASP A 49 13.27 14.57 -11.30
CA ASP A 49 12.69 15.86 -11.70
C ASP A 49 11.17 15.88 -11.48
N VAL A 50 10.50 14.74 -11.59
CA VAL A 50 9.08 14.59 -11.26
C VAL A 50 8.88 14.69 -9.74
N LYS A 51 8.41 15.85 -9.29
CA LYS A 51 8.04 16.10 -7.90
C LYS A 51 6.64 15.55 -7.58
N ARG A 52 6.39 15.23 -6.32
CA ARG A 52 5.05 14.90 -5.82
C ARG A 52 4.34 16.14 -5.30
N PHE A 53 3.02 16.16 -5.39
CA PHE A 53 2.21 17.12 -4.63
C PHE A 53 2.39 16.86 -3.12
N PRO A 54 2.66 17.88 -2.29
CA PRO A 54 2.91 17.69 -0.87
C PRO A 54 1.62 17.28 -0.13
N VAL A 55 1.64 16.12 0.54
CA VAL A 55 0.51 15.61 1.34
C VAL A 55 0.86 15.65 2.82
N PRO A 56 0.33 16.60 3.61
CA PRO A 56 0.48 16.61 5.07
C PRO A 56 -0.10 15.35 5.72
N ASP A 57 0.48 14.90 6.85
CA ASP A 57 0.08 13.67 7.54
C ASP A 57 -1.43 13.61 7.84
N ALA A 58 -2.02 14.71 8.33
CA ALA A 58 -3.45 14.81 8.61
C ALA A 58 -4.37 14.73 7.37
N LYS A 59 -3.81 14.83 6.15
CA LYS A 59 -4.52 14.79 4.86
C LYS A 59 -4.27 13.48 4.08
N VAL A 60 -3.46 12.56 4.61
CA VAL A 60 -3.18 11.25 4.00
C VAL A 60 -4.44 10.38 3.87
N PRO A 61 -5.32 10.23 4.87
CA PRO A 61 -6.50 9.37 4.73
C PRO A 61 -7.50 9.96 3.72
N TRP A 62 -7.99 9.14 2.78
CA TRP A 62 -8.94 9.55 1.74
C TRP A 62 -10.24 10.12 2.33
N GLU A 63 -10.64 9.63 3.50
CA GLU A 63 -11.80 10.05 4.27
C GLU A 63 -11.72 11.50 4.77
N ILE A 64 -10.54 12.12 4.76
CA ILE A 64 -10.37 13.55 5.08
C ILE A 64 -10.47 14.35 3.79
N ALA A 65 -11.33 15.38 3.78
CA ALA A 65 -11.47 16.32 2.68
C ALA A 65 -10.15 17.07 2.40
N PHE A 66 -9.81 17.24 1.12
CA PHE A 66 -8.58 17.89 0.67
C PHE A 66 -8.82 18.47 -0.73
N ASP A 67 -9.57 19.56 -0.75
CA ASP A 67 -10.24 20.05 -1.97
C ASP A 67 -9.24 20.69 -2.95
N ASP A 68 -8.08 21.10 -2.44
CA ASP A 68 -6.89 21.59 -3.14
C ASP A 68 -5.89 20.46 -3.54
N TYR A 69 -6.20 19.19 -3.27
CA TYR A 69 -5.35 18.05 -3.65
C TYR A 69 -5.22 17.89 -5.16
N THR A 70 -4.09 18.34 -5.70
CA THR A 70 -3.77 18.31 -7.13
C THR A 70 -2.56 17.40 -7.40
N PRO A 71 -2.73 16.06 -7.31
CA PRO A 71 -1.63 15.11 -7.46
C PRO A 71 -1.04 15.14 -8.86
N VAL A 72 0.29 15.05 -8.95
CA VAL A 72 0.98 15.02 -10.24
C VAL A 72 0.63 13.73 -10.98
N ASN A 73 0.10 13.86 -12.20
CA ASN A 73 -0.18 12.71 -13.06
C ASN A 73 1.13 12.22 -13.70
N TYR A 74 1.55 11.00 -13.35
CA TYR A 74 2.79 10.43 -13.85
C TYR A 74 2.73 8.92 -14.08
N THR A 75 3.16 8.50 -15.27
CA THR A 75 3.54 7.13 -15.61
C THR A 75 4.90 7.23 -16.30
N HIS A 76 5.90 6.47 -15.84
CA HIS A 76 7.28 6.51 -16.33
C HIS A 76 7.35 5.95 -17.77
N PRO A 77 8.17 6.53 -18.67
CA PRO A 77 8.17 6.16 -20.10
C PRO A 77 8.37 4.66 -20.38
N SER A 78 9.10 3.94 -19.53
CA SER A 78 9.31 2.48 -19.65
C SER A 78 8.04 1.63 -19.48
N VAL A 79 6.92 2.21 -19.05
CA VAL A 79 5.65 1.51 -18.81
C VAL A 79 4.67 1.68 -19.97
N TRP A 80 4.70 2.80 -20.69
CA TRP A 80 3.64 3.20 -21.63
C TRP A 80 3.30 2.13 -22.68
N ASN A 81 4.32 1.50 -23.26
CA ASN A 81 4.19 0.46 -24.30
C ASN A 81 4.75 -0.90 -23.86
N ALA A 82 4.84 -1.16 -22.56
CA ALA A 82 5.42 -2.40 -22.03
C ALA A 82 4.44 -3.58 -22.11
N LEU A 83 4.85 -4.69 -22.76
CA LEU A 83 4.07 -5.93 -22.84
C LEU A 83 3.71 -6.54 -21.46
N TRP A 84 4.51 -6.24 -20.43
CA TRP A 84 4.29 -6.67 -19.04
C TRP A 84 3.41 -5.70 -18.22
N ALA A 85 3.05 -4.55 -18.79
CA ALA A 85 2.19 -3.56 -18.14
C ALA A 85 0.70 -3.74 -18.52
N ASP A 86 -0.16 -2.97 -17.86
CA ASP A 86 -1.53 -2.73 -18.30
C ASP A 86 -1.57 -1.60 -19.35
N PRO A 87 -2.65 -1.48 -20.15
CA PRO A 87 -2.93 -0.25 -20.89
C PRO A 87 -3.16 0.94 -19.95
N ASP A 88 -3.05 2.17 -20.46
CA ASP A 88 -3.42 3.36 -19.69
C ASP A 88 -4.93 3.63 -19.82
N ILE A 89 -5.72 3.03 -18.93
CA ILE A 89 -7.20 2.96 -19.00
C ILE A 89 -7.93 4.32 -18.96
N ARG A 90 -7.20 5.41 -18.72
CA ARG A 90 -7.67 6.80 -18.81
C ARG A 90 -7.80 7.28 -20.26
N TYR A 91 -7.09 6.64 -21.19
CA TYR A 91 -7.06 6.97 -22.61
C TYR A 91 -7.44 5.76 -23.49
N ASP A 92 -7.07 4.55 -23.08
CA ASP A 92 -7.48 3.29 -23.73
C ASP A 92 -8.65 2.64 -22.99
N HIS A 93 -9.87 2.88 -23.48
CA HIS A 93 -11.08 2.26 -22.96
C HIS A 93 -11.41 0.91 -23.63
N SER A 94 -10.57 0.39 -24.53
CA SER A 94 -10.82 -0.91 -25.18
C SER A 94 -10.71 -2.10 -24.22
N ARG A 95 -10.00 -1.93 -23.11
CA ARG A 95 -9.74 -2.97 -22.10
C ARG A 95 -10.19 -2.54 -20.71
N LYS A 96 -11.40 -2.95 -20.33
CA LYS A 96 -11.88 -2.85 -18.94
C LYS A 96 -11.14 -3.85 -18.05
N LEU A 97 -10.53 -3.36 -16.97
CA LEU A 97 -9.81 -4.19 -15.98
C LEU A 97 -10.73 -4.55 -14.81
N ASN A 98 -10.66 -5.80 -14.34
CA ASN A 98 -11.50 -6.30 -13.26
C ASN A 98 -10.78 -6.18 -11.90
N PHE A 99 -10.85 -4.97 -11.32
CA PHE A 99 -10.28 -4.67 -10.01
C PHE A 99 -10.93 -5.45 -8.86
N ASN A 100 -10.16 -5.71 -7.79
CA ASN A 100 -10.53 -6.56 -6.65
C ASN A 100 -10.85 -8.04 -7.00
N ALA A 101 -10.39 -8.53 -8.15
CA ALA A 101 -10.58 -9.90 -8.62
C ALA A 101 -9.30 -10.45 -9.29
N ILE A 102 -9.30 -11.72 -9.69
CA ILE A 102 -8.31 -12.26 -10.64
C ILE A 102 -8.83 -11.95 -12.05
N ASP A 103 -8.03 -11.23 -12.83
CA ASP A 103 -8.39 -10.67 -14.13
C ASP A 103 -7.44 -11.20 -15.21
N ASN A 104 -7.90 -12.14 -16.04
CA ASN A 104 -7.13 -12.71 -17.15
C ASN A 104 -5.74 -13.25 -16.73
N GLY A 105 -5.66 -13.88 -15.55
CA GLY A 105 -4.42 -14.42 -14.96
C GLY A 105 -3.57 -13.40 -14.19
N VAL A 106 -3.96 -12.12 -14.17
CA VAL A 106 -3.38 -11.10 -13.28
C VAL A 106 -4.20 -11.06 -11.99
N ASP A 107 -3.58 -11.35 -10.85
CA ASP A 107 -4.20 -11.06 -9.56
C ASP A 107 -4.28 -9.53 -9.37
N ARG A 108 -5.51 -9.02 -9.19
CA ARG A 108 -5.81 -7.62 -8.87
C ARG A 108 -6.52 -7.51 -7.52
N THR A 109 -6.41 -8.51 -6.65
CA THR A 109 -6.89 -8.48 -5.26
C THR A 109 -5.88 -7.79 -4.34
N SER A 110 -6.33 -7.39 -3.15
CA SER A 110 -5.49 -6.71 -2.15
C SER A 110 -5.54 -7.50 -0.85
N TYR A 111 -4.40 -8.06 -0.45
CA TYR A 111 -4.25 -8.97 0.69
C TYR A 111 -4.92 -8.52 2.00
N PRO A 112 -4.83 -7.25 2.45
CA PRO A 112 -5.47 -6.84 3.69
C PRO A 112 -6.98 -6.63 3.58
N ASN A 113 -7.47 -6.09 2.46
CA ASN A 113 -8.86 -5.70 2.20
C ASN A 113 -9.02 -5.26 0.73
N PRO A 114 -10.23 -5.37 0.13
CA PRO A 114 -10.56 -4.71 -1.14
C PRO A 114 -10.28 -3.20 -1.10
N TYR A 115 -9.85 -2.65 -2.24
CA TYR A 115 -9.56 -1.22 -2.42
C TYR A 115 -10.71 -0.48 -3.10
N LYS A 116 -10.84 0.80 -2.77
CA LYS A 116 -11.77 1.72 -3.40
C LYS A 116 -11.28 2.10 -4.80
N LEU A 117 -12.22 2.47 -5.67
CA LEU A 117 -11.93 3.19 -6.91
C LEU A 117 -12.30 4.67 -6.71
N ASN A 118 -11.72 5.55 -7.52
CA ASN A 118 -12.17 6.95 -7.62
C ASN A 118 -13.33 7.07 -8.64
N GLU A 119 -13.79 8.29 -8.89
CA GLU A 119 -14.89 8.60 -9.80
C GLU A 119 -14.57 8.21 -11.27
N ASP A 120 -13.30 8.30 -11.68
CA ASP A 120 -12.81 7.82 -12.99
C ASP A 120 -12.66 6.28 -13.07
N GLY A 121 -12.98 5.55 -11.99
CA GLY A 121 -12.79 4.10 -11.88
C GLY A 121 -11.35 3.64 -11.64
N LEU A 122 -10.42 4.55 -11.31
CA LEU A 122 -9.02 4.25 -11.04
C LEU A 122 -8.82 3.75 -9.59
N PRO A 123 -7.87 2.82 -9.35
CA PRO A 123 -7.60 2.28 -8.01
C PRO A 123 -7.03 3.32 -7.04
N LEU A 124 -7.61 3.42 -5.85
CA LEU A 124 -7.08 4.25 -4.75
C LEU A 124 -6.22 3.41 -3.79
N ASN A 125 -5.05 3.94 -3.42
CA ASN A 125 -4.16 3.35 -2.41
C ASN A 125 -4.88 3.13 -1.06
N PRO A 126 -5.00 1.88 -0.54
CA PRO A 126 -5.57 1.59 0.79
C PRO A 126 -4.87 2.27 1.97
N GLN A 127 -3.66 2.79 1.77
CA GLN A 127 -2.89 3.47 2.80
C GLN A 127 -3.06 5.00 2.81
N GLY A 128 -3.51 5.61 1.71
CA GLY A 128 -3.81 7.05 1.62
C GLY A 128 -3.23 7.77 0.39
N ARG A 129 -3.44 9.08 0.32
CA ARG A 129 -2.97 9.98 -0.74
C ARG A 129 -1.45 9.97 -0.87
N THR A 130 -0.95 9.73 -2.08
CA THR A 130 0.50 9.66 -2.35
C THR A 130 1.09 10.92 -2.99
N GLY A 131 0.26 11.91 -3.35
CA GLY A 131 0.71 13.12 -4.05
C GLY A 131 0.98 12.93 -5.55
N MET A 132 0.63 11.77 -6.09
CA MET A 132 0.87 11.39 -7.48
C MET A 132 -0.18 10.37 -7.94
N THR A 133 -0.81 10.63 -9.08
CA THR A 133 -1.71 9.69 -9.77
C THR A 133 -1.03 9.13 -11.03
N GLY A 134 -1.64 8.13 -11.68
CA GLY A 134 -0.97 7.31 -12.69
C GLY A 134 -0.21 6.15 -12.06
N ARG A 135 0.73 5.56 -12.80
CA ARG A 135 1.40 4.30 -12.41
C ARG A 135 2.88 4.45 -12.05
N GLY A 136 3.51 5.61 -12.25
CA GLY A 136 4.96 5.71 -12.17
C GLY A 136 5.64 4.60 -13.01
N SER A 137 6.64 3.91 -12.45
CA SER A 137 7.29 2.75 -13.07
C SER A 137 6.61 1.40 -12.82
N LEU A 138 5.35 1.38 -12.38
CA LEU A 138 4.60 0.15 -12.10
C LEU A 138 3.85 -0.33 -13.33
N GLY A 139 3.82 -1.64 -13.56
CA GLY A 139 3.13 -2.22 -14.72
C GLY A 139 1.62 -2.21 -14.54
N ARG A 140 1.15 -2.61 -13.35
CA ARG A 140 -0.28 -2.84 -13.08
C ARG A 140 -0.95 -1.63 -12.44
N TRP A 141 -2.20 -1.40 -12.81
CA TRP A 141 -3.12 -0.55 -12.05
C TRP A 141 -3.50 -1.24 -10.74
N GLY A 142 -3.22 -0.58 -9.62
CA GLY A 142 -3.54 -1.08 -8.28
C GLY A 142 -2.43 -1.99 -7.72
N PRO A 143 -2.74 -3.20 -7.23
CA PRO A 143 -1.75 -4.11 -6.65
C PRO A 143 -0.63 -4.45 -7.64
N ASN A 144 0.62 -4.39 -7.18
CA ASN A 144 1.78 -4.89 -7.90
C ASN A 144 2.49 -5.92 -7.00
N HIS A 145 2.10 -7.18 -7.12
CA HIS A 145 2.53 -8.25 -6.21
C HIS A 145 4.01 -8.63 -6.39
N ALA A 146 4.68 -8.88 -5.26
CA ALA A 146 6.04 -9.39 -5.15
C ALA A 146 6.10 -10.50 -4.07
N ALA A 147 7.15 -11.32 -4.09
CA ALA A 147 7.38 -12.38 -3.12
C ALA A 147 8.83 -12.34 -2.60
N ASP A 148 8.98 -12.33 -1.28
CA ASP A 148 10.26 -12.22 -0.56
C ASP A 148 10.60 -13.52 0.20
N PRO A 149 11.24 -14.52 -0.45
CA PRO A 149 11.53 -15.81 0.16
C PRO A 149 12.67 -15.73 1.19
N ILE A 150 12.32 -15.75 2.49
CA ILE A 150 13.29 -15.72 3.59
C ILE A 150 13.74 -17.15 3.96
N VAL A 151 14.76 -17.65 3.28
CA VAL A 151 15.42 -18.92 3.66
C VAL A 151 16.27 -18.70 4.92
N THR A 152 15.99 -19.43 5.99
CA THR A 152 16.69 -19.29 7.29
C THR A 152 17.35 -20.59 7.77
N ARG A 153 18.35 -20.46 8.65
CA ARG A 153 18.95 -21.57 9.41
C ARG A 153 19.50 -21.08 10.74
N TRP A 154 19.66 -21.97 11.72
CA TRP A 154 20.43 -21.65 12.93
C TRP A 154 21.92 -21.51 12.61
N LYS A 155 22.59 -20.49 13.16
CA LYS A 155 24.05 -20.44 13.21
C LYS A 155 24.54 -21.58 14.11
N LEU A 156 25.57 -22.29 13.67
CA LEU A 156 26.23 -23.29 14.49
C LEU A 156 27.54 -22.75 15.09
N ASP A 157 27.92 -23.30 16.25
CA ASP A 157 29.23 -23.12 16.86
C ASP A 157 30.25 -24.14 16.32
N VAL A 158 31.48 -24.12 16.85
CA VAL A 158 32.56 -25.03 16.43
C VAL A 158 32.31 -26.48 16.85
N GLN A 159 31.41 -26.72 17.80
CA GLN A 159 30.91 -28.04 18.22
C GLN A 159 29.66 -28.49 17.44
N LYS A 160 29.27 -27.74 16.39
CA LYS A 160 28.07 -27.96 15.57
C LYS A 160 26.73 -27.87 16.33
N LYS A 161 26.71 -27.27 17.53
CA LYS A 161 25.48 -26.97 18.29
C LYS A 161 24.97 -25.58 17.90
N LYS A 162 23.73 -25.23 18.28
CA LYS A 162 23.15 -23.91 17.97
C LYS A 162 23.88 -22.81 18.75
N ALA A 163 24.52 -21.89 18.04
CA ALA A 163 25.22 -20.77 18.66
C ALA A 163 24.24 -19.83 19.36
N ILE A 164 24.55 -19.45 20.60
CA ILE A 164 23.80 -18.49 21.41
C ILE A 164 24.44 -17.10 21.28
N ASN A 165 23.64 -16.05 21.19
CA ASN A 165 24.10 -14.67 21.33
C ASN A 165 24.24 -14.36 22.84
N PRO A 166 25.41 -13.89 23.32
CA PRO A 166 25.66 -13.72 24.75
C PRO A 166 24.77 -12.65 25.39
N ASP A 167 24.44 -11.59 24.65
CA ASP A 167 23.73 -10.40 25.18
C ASP A 167 22.24 -10.67 25.43
N SER A 168 21.63 -11.58 24.67
CA SER A 168 20.20 -11.88 24.72
C SER A 168 19.85 -13.30 25.19
N GLY A 169 20.84 -14.19 25.32
CA GLY A 169 20.65 -15.61 25.64
C GLY A 169 19.94 -16.43 24.57
N LYS A 170 19.66 -15.86 23.39
CA LYS A 170 18.87 -16.51 22.32
C LYS A 170 19.76 -17.15 21.26
N PHE A 171 19.26 -18.20 20.61
CA PHE A 171 19.94 -18.81 19.46
C PHE A 171 20.04 -17.81 18.29
N ILE A 172 21.20 -17.78 17.63
CA ILE A 172 21.45 -16.89 16.49
C ILE A 172 20.85 -17.50 15.22
N LEU A 173 19.91 -16.79 14.60
CA LEU A 173 19.37 -17.12 13.28
C LEU A 173 20.23 -16.48 12.17
N GLN A 174 20.42 -17.19 11.06
CA GLN A 174 20.96 -16.69 9.81
C GLN A 174 19.87 -16.74 8.74
N PHE A 175 19.92 -15.85 7.75
CA PHE A 175 19.09 -15.92 6.55
C PHE A 175 19.94 -15.69 5.29
N VAL A 176 19.44 -16.09 4.13
CA VAL A 176 20.07 -15.81 2.83
C VAL A 176 19.73 -14.38 2.41
N ALA A 177 20.75 -13.54 2.27
CA ALA A 177 20.65 -12.18 1.76
C ALA A 177 21.46 -12.02 0.46
N ILE A 178 21.03 -11.12 -0.40
CA ILE A 178 21.77 -10.70 -1.60
C ILE A 178 22.33 -9.29 -1.39
N LYS A 179 23.57 -9.03 -1.82
CA LYS A 179 24.07 -7.67 -1.97
C LYS A 179 23.71 -7.14 -3.34
N ARG A 180 23.14 -5.94 -3.36
CA ARG A 180 22.64 -5.25 -4.54
C ARG A 180 23.78 -4.67 -5.38
N ARG A 181 23.64 -4.68 -6.72
CA ARG A 181 24.58 -4.02 -7.64
C ARG A 181 24.23 -2.55 -7.90
N ASP A 182 22.94 -2.22 -7.85
CA ASP A 182 22.40 -0.88 -8.08
C ASP A 182 22.58 0.04 -6.86
N THR A 183 22.14 -0.40 -5.68
CA THR A 183 22.20 0.42 -4.44
C THR A 183 23.35 0.06 -3.49
N ASN A 184 24.09 -1.03 -3.73
CA ASN A 184 25.08 -1.62 -2.81
C ASN A 184 24.53 -2.03 -1.42
N GLU A 185 23.22 -2.04 -1.22
CA GLU A 185 22.58 -2.50 0.02
C GLU A 185 22.52 -4.03 0.13
N TRP A 186 22.17 -4.54 1.31
CA TRP A 186 21.79 -5.95 1.52
C TRP A 186 20.27 -6.06 1.56
N ALA A 187 19.71 -7.08 0.90
CA ALA A 187 18.27 -7.33 0.84
C ALA A 187 17.93 -8.83 0.90
N ILE A 188 16.66 -9.13 1.16
CA ILE A 188 16.07 -10.46 0.92
C ILE A 188 16.11 -10.73 -0.60
N PRO A 189 16.30 -11.97 -1.08
CA PRO A 189 16.25 -12.33 -2.49
C PRO A 189 14.82 -12.32 -3.07
N GLY A 190 14.16 -11.16 -3.01
CA GLY A 190 12.81 -10.94 -3.50
C GLY A 190 12.68 -10.97 -5.02
N VAL A 191 11.51 -11.43 -5.49
CA VAL A 191 11.12 -11.41 -6.90
C VAL A 191 9.81 -10.66 -7.09
N ARG A 192 9.77 -9.80 -8.13
CA ARG A 192 8.53 -9.29 -8.72
C ARG A 192 8.20 -10.18 -9.92
N TRP A 193 6.93 -10.54 -10.09
CA TRP A 193 6.50 -11.21 -11.31
C TRP A 193 6.63 -10.24 -12.48
N LEU A 194 7.64 -10.46 -13.32
CA LEU A 194 8.11 -9.63 -14.44
C LEU A 194 8.87 -8.34 -14.04
N LEU A 195 10.16 -8.54 -13.75
CA LEU A 195 11.32 -7.62 -13.80
C LEU A 195 11.32 -6.28 -13.02
N PHE A 196 12.36 -6.16 -12.18
CA PHE A 196 12.98 -4.95 -11.60
C PHE A 196 12.17 -4.05 -10.62
N SER A 197 12.96 -3.24 -9.90
CA SER A 197 12.66 -2.30 -8.81
C SER A 197 12.03 -2.81 -7.51
N PHE A 198 12.80 -2.56 -6.45
CA PHE A 198 12.73 -3.11 -5.09
C PHE A 198 11.64 -2.45 -4.23
N PHE A 199 11.31 -3.13 -3.12
CA PHE A 199 10.53 -2.67 -1.96
C PHE A 199 9.06 -2.30 -2.16
N ASP A 200 8.26 -2.77 -1.21
CA ASP A 200 6.89 -2.37 -0.86
C ASP A 200 5.83 -2.52 -1.99
N ILE A 201 4.57 -2.78 -1.58
CA ILE A 201 3.44 -2.76 -2.53
C ILE A 201 3.14 -1.29 -2.84
N PHE A 202 3.84 -0.73 -3.81
CA PHE A 202 3.57 0.62 -4.29
C PHE A 202 2.18 0.66 -4.94
N TRP A 203 1.33 1.50 -4.34
CA TRP A 203 0.14 2.06 -4.97
C TRP A 203 0.47 3.49 -5.39
N LEU A 204 -0.13 3.96 -6.49
CA LEU A 204 -0.05 5.36 -6.91
C LEU A 204 -1.46 5.87 -7.25
N SER A 205 -1.79 6.99 -6.59
CA SER A 205 -3.09 7.68 -6.45
C SER A 205 -2.90 8.85 -5.47
#